data_AF-A0A0R1Z488-F1
#
_entry.id   AF-A0A0R1Z488-F1
#
_cell.length_a   1.000
_cell.length_b   1.000
_cell.length_c   1.000
_cell.angle_alpha   90.00
_cell.angle_beta   90.00
_cell.angle_gamma   90.00
#
_symmetry.space_group_name_H-M   'P 1'
#
loop_
_entity.id
_entity.type
_entity.pdbx_description
1 polymer ?
#
loop_
_entity_poly.entity_id
_entity_poly.type
_entity_poly.pdbx_seq_one_letter_code
_entity_poly.pdbx_strand_id
1 'polypeptide(L)'
;MNKPIKLLSTILISTALLGTISSEIVSQSTAYAATSTTKKSKPTSKPGKKPTGSAPGQSSESDAKRSGQLSVSSTQTVSSNQVNSTTANQSAIYVHDGGNLTSENTTVSKTGDTTSADNSNFFGQNAGVLVTKNSSATISGLNETTDAVGANAIFASGSNAKVTVSSSNIKTSKSSSRGLDATLKGTVTATDTNISTQGSHSASVATDRGGGTVSINKGTLRTSGDGSPILYSTGNISASNIDGVASGAEAAVIEGDNNITVNDSTLTGSKNNGVMLYQSQSGDAETGTASFTMTNGSLTSKVKAGAKGTTNNTGALFYVTNTDAKVSLTNVKLSNASNTLIRLASDRWGTSGKNGGKLTFNANNQTLKGNVQVNKGSSLKLLLKNGSELTGNINKTKTSGTVSLTIDGSSTWNVTGTSHVTVLKSSKAHLKNIKSNGHNVYYDKSNSENSWLNGKTYSLNGGGKLVAE
;
A
#
# COMPACT_ATOMS: atom_id res chain seq x y z
N MET A 1 30.56 -60.26 19.39
CA MET A 1 29.33 -61.05 19.56
C MET A 1 28.37 -60.25 20.41
N ASN A 2 27.25 -59.79 19.85
CA ASN A 2 26.00 -59.48 20.57
C ASN A 2 24.91 -59.30 19.51
N LYS A 3 23.96 -60.24 19.50
CA LYS A 3 22.79 -60.30 18.61
C LYS A 3 21.61 -59.51 19.22
N PRO A 4 20.66 -59.01 18.41
CA PRO A 4 19.47 -58.31 18.90
C PRO A 4 18.33 -59.28 19.27
N ILE A 5 17.52 -58.90 20.25
CA ILE A 5 16.28 -59.58 20.64
C ILE A 5 15.09 -58.86 19.99
N LYS A 6 14.34 -59.60 19.17
CA LYS A 6 12.93 -59.36 18.83
C LYS A 6 12.08 -60.28 19.69
N LEU A 7 10.91 -59.82 20.15
CA LEU A 7 9.71 -60.59 20.50
C LEU A 7 8.64 -59.56 20.94
N LEU A 8 7.32 -59.67 20.76
CA LEU A 8 6.44 -60.59 20.05
C LEU A 8 5.06 -59.89 19.98
N SER A 9 4.30 -60.17 18.93
CA SER A 9 2.89 -59.80 18.74
C SER A 9 1.95 -60.60 19.66
N THR A 10 0.91 -59.96 20.18
CA THR A 10 -0.31 -60.66 20.62
C THR A 10 -1.55 -59.89 20.17
N ILE A 11 -2.41 -60.58 19.41
CA ILE A 11 -3.75 -60.16 18.99
C ILE A 11 -4.73 -60.57 20.09
N LEU A 12 -5.65 -59.69 20.47
CA LEU A 12 -6.96 -60.10 21.00
C LEU A 12 -8.05 -59.13 20.53
N ILE A 13 -9.13 -59.72 20.03
CA ILE A 13 -10.32 -59.09 19.43
C ILE A 13 -11.33 -58.80 20.54
N SER A 14 -11.97 -57.62 20.55
CA SER A 14 -13.33 -57.49 21.10
C SER A 14 -14.12 -56.39 20.39
N THR A 15 -15.36 -56.74 20.09
CA THR A 15 -16.40 -56.11 19.28
C THR A 15 -16.99 -54.81 19.82
N ALA A 16 -17.25 -53.90 18.89
CA ALA A 16 -18.38 -52.96 18.72
C ALA A 16 -19.04 -52.29 19.95
N LEU A 17 -19.05 -50.94 19.94
CA LEU A 17 -20.30 -50.17 20.04
C LEU A 17 -20.16 -48.82 19.32
N LEU A 18 -20.96 -48.63 18.28
CA LEU A 18 -21.18 -47.36 17.59
C LEU A 18 -22.00 -46.45 18.51
N GLY A 19 -21.42 -45.32 18.91
CA GLY A 19 -22.11 -44.25 19.61
C GLY A 19 -21.69 -42.92 19.00
N THR A 20 -22.48 -42.45 18.04
CA THR A 20 -22.40 -41.09 17.49
C THR A 20 -22.80 -40.09 18.57
N ILE A 21 -21.88 -39.22 18.98
CA ILE A 21 -22.18 -37.99 19.71
C ILE A 21 -21.88 -36.83 18.77
N SER A 22 -22.96 -36.31 18.17
CA SER A 22 -23.00 -35.03 17.48
C SER A 22 -22.92 -33.92 18.52
N SER A 23 -21.84 -33.16 18.54
CA SER A 23 -21.79 -31.88 19.26
C SER A 23 -22.17 -30.76 18.29
N GLU A 24 -23.37 -30.22 18.48
CA GLU A 24 -23.84 -28.98 17.86
C GLU A 24 -22.96 -27.81 18.33
N ILE A 25 -22.30 -27.13 17.38
CA ILE A 25 -21.83 -25.77 17.57
C ILE A 25 -22.75 -24.88 16.73
N VAL A 26 -23.62 -24.16 17.42
CA VAL A 26 -24.49 -23.12 16.86
C VAL A 26 -23.59 -22.01 16.28
N SER A 27 -23.48 -21.97 14.95
CA SER A 27 -22.99 -20.81 14.21
C SER A 27 -24.20 -20.04 13.69
N GLN A 28 -24.60 -18.96 14.37
CA GLN A 28 -25.58 -18.03 13.79
C GLN A 28 -24.89 -17.22 12.68
N SER A 29 -25.03 -17.68 11.44
CA SER A 29 -24.83 -16.87 10.25
C SER A 29 -26.19 -16.40 9.73
N THR A 30 -26.54 -15.13 9.92
CA THR A 30 -27.67 -14.51 9.23
C THR A 30 -27.27 -14.19 7.80
N ALA A 31 -27.56 -15.12 6.90
CA ALA A 31 -27.51 -14.91 5.45
C ALA A 31 -28.71 -14.04 5.04
N TYR A 32 -28.46 -12.81 4.58
CA TYR A 32 -29.47 -12.05 3.84
C TYR A 32 -29.39 -12.45 2.36
N ALA A 33 -30.37 -13.24 1.93
CA ALA A 33 -30.54 -13.65 0.54
C ALA A 33 -31.04 -12.48 -0.30
N ALA A 34 -30.35 -12.20 -1.41
CA ALA A 34 -30.82 -11.31 -2.46
C ALA A 34 -31.60 -12.11 -3.49
N THR A 35 -32.93 -11.95 -3.52
CA THR A 35 -33.78 -12.42 -4.63
C THR A 35 -34.09 -11.26 -5.57
N SER A 36 -33.71 -11.42 -6.84
CA SER A 36 -34.13 -10.58 -7.95
C SER A 36 -35.38 -11.15 -8.62
N THR A 37 -36.47 -10.39 -8.65
CA THR A 37 -37.52 -10.52 -9.67
C THR A 37 -38.11 -9.15 -9.98
N THR A 38 -38.27 -8.87 -11.27
CA THR A 38 -38.74 -7.63 -11.87
C THR A 38 -40.27 -7.53 -11.89
N LYS A 39 -40.84 -6.34 -11.60
CA LYS A 39 -41.80 -5.60 -12.46
C LYS A 39 -42.30 -4.31 -11.82
N LYS A 40 -42.61 -3.34 -12.70
CA LYS A 40 -43.03 -1.95 -12.46
C LYS A 40 -44.35 -1.83 -11.69
N SER A 41 -44.40 -0.92 -10.71
CA SER A 41 -45.57 -0.10 -10.39
C SER A 41 -45.13 1.17 -9.61
N LYS A 42 -45.57 2.35 -10.06
CA LYS A 42 -45.54 3.61 -9.28
C LYS A 42 -46.92 3.73 -8.60
N PRO A 43 -47.02 4.07 -7.30
CA PRO A 43 -47.37 5.45 -6.96
C PRO A 43 -46.77 6.00 -5.64
N THR A 44 -46.43 7.30 -5.69
CA THR A 44 -46.48 8.36 -4.65
C THR A 44 -46.39 8.01 -3.16
N SER A 45 -45.30 8.45 -2.51
CA SER A 45 -45.29 8.88 -1.10
C SER A 45 -44.19 9.93 -0.86
N LYS A 46 -44.49 10.94 -0.04
CA LYS A 46 -43.66 12.12 0.29
C LYS A 46 -42.21 11.77 0.69
N PRO A 47 -41.21 12.62 0.39
CA PRO A 47 -39.81 12.38 0.76
C PRO A 47 -39.62 12.50 2.29
N GLY A 48 -39.30 11.37 2.93
CA GLY A 48 -38.77 11.35 4.29
C GLY A 48 -37.34 11.93 4.34
N LYS A 49 -37.04 12.65 5.41
CA LYS A 49 -35.73 13.27 5.68
C LYS A 49 -34.59 12.27 5.45
N LYS A 50 -33.67 12.65 4.55
CA LYS A 50 -32.39 11.98 4.33
C LYS A 50 -31.56 12.08 5.63
N PRO A 51 -30.88 11.00 6.10
CA PRO A 51 -29.88 11.12 7.14
C PRO A 51 -28.78 12.07 6.64
N THR A 52 -28.47 13.10 7.41
CA THR A 52 -27.38 14.05 7.15
C THR A 52 -26.05 13.39 7.49
N GLY A 53 -25.59 12.49 6.62
CA GLY A 53 -24.19 12.08 6.58
C GLY A 53 -23.47 12.99 5.58
N SER A 54 -22.49 13.75 6.04
CA SER A 54 -21.60 14.55 5.19
C SER A 54 -20.93 13.64 4.16
N ALA A 55 -20.72 14.15 2.93
CA ALA A 55 -19.82 13.47 1.99
C ALA A 55 -18.40 13.41 2.61
N PRO A 56 -17.60 12.36 2.33
CA PRO A 56 -16.23 12.25 2.82
C PRO A 56 -15.42 13.51 2.50
N GLY A 57 -14.62 13.99 3.46
CA GLY A 57 -13.64 15.04 3.23
C GLY A 57 -14.12 16.48 3.50
N GLN A 58 -15.32 16.68 4.06
CA GLN A 58 -15.91 18.00 4.32
C GLN A 58 -15.55 18.62 5.69
N SER A 59 -14.83 17.93 6.58
CA SER A 59 -14.52 18.47 7.91
C SER A 59 -13.49 19.61 7.86
N SER A 60 -13.75 20.67 8.61
CA SER A 60 -12.81 21.77 8.81
C SER A 60 -12.02 21.60 10.12
N GLU A 61 -10.83 22.20 10.23
CA GLU A 61 -10.03 22.11 11.47
C GLU A 61 -10.76 22.68 12.69
N SER A 62 -11.59 23.72 12.49
CA SER A 62 -12.41 24.32 13.55
C SER A 62 -13.44 23.36 14.15
N ASP A 63 -13.81 22.29 13.43
CA ASP A 63 -14.75 21.28 13.91
C ASP A 63 -14.06 20.23 14.81
N ALA A 64 -12.72 20.15 14.77
CA ALA A 64 -11.93 19.18 15.54
C ALA A 64 -11.60 19.71 16.93
N LYS A 65 -12.50 19.46 17.90
CA LYS A 65 -12.23 19.70 19.32
C LYS A 65 -11.22 18.70 19.86
N ARG A 66 -10.00 19.16 20.16
CA ARG A 66 -8.89 18.35 20.69
C ARG A 66 -8.76 18.51 22.19
N SER A 67 -8.62 17.40 22.90
CA SER A 67 -8.39 17.34 24.35
C SER A 67 -7.65 16.04 24.68
N GLY A 68 -7.00 15.98 25.85
CA GLY A 68 -6.32 14.78 26.35
C GLY A 68 -6.76 14.44 27.76
N GLN A 69 -6.70 13.16 28.14
CA GLN A 69 -6.76 12.76 29.55
C GLN A 69 -5.55 13.31 30.31
N LEU A 70 -4.37 13.20 29.70
CA LEU A 70 -3.18 13.96 30.06
C LEU A 70 -2.98 15.08 29.04
N SER A 71 -3.12 16.33 29.47
CA SER A 71 -2.86 17.51 28.64
C SER A 71 -1.52 18.14 29.01
N VAL A 72 -0.66 18.36 28.03
CA VAL A 72 0.72 18.84 28.22
C VAL A 72 0.92 20.12 27.41
N SER A 73 0.89 21.28 28.08
CA SER A 73 1.11 22.60 27.48
C SER A 73 2.47 23.22 27.82
N SER A 74 3.29 22.52 28.61
CA SER A 74 4.64 22.93 29.00
C SER A 74 5.58 21.72 28.98
N THR A 75 6.82 21.86 29.46
CA THR A 75 7.74 20.71 29.53
C THR A 75 7.32 19.76 30.65
N GLN A 76 7.14 18.48 30.32
CA GLN A 76 6.74 17.45 31.28
C GLN A 76 7.45 16.13 31.00
N THR A 77 7.81 15.41 32.08
CA THR A 77 8.32 14.03 32.00
C THR A 77 7.33 13.07 32.66
N VAL A 78 7.11 11.92 32.02
CA VAL A 78 6.22 10.86 32.48
C VAL A 78 6.94 9.52 32.34
N SER A 79 7.22 8.82 33.43
CA SER A 79 7.90 7.52 33.37
C SER A 79 7.13 6.44 34.11
N SER A 80 6.99 5.26 33.51
CA SER A 80 6.29 4.09 34.07
C SER A 80 4.83 4.34 34.47
N ASN A 81 4.17 5.30 33.80
CA ASN A 81 2.77 5.62 34.07
C ASN A 81 1.82 4.78 33.20
N GLN A 82 0.55 4.76 33.63
CA GLN A 82 -0.56 4.30 32.81
C GLN A 82 -1.47 5.49 32.50
N VAL A 83 -1.74 5.76 31.22
CA VAL A 83 -2.67 6.80 30.77
C VAL A 83 -3.81 6.15 29.98
N ASN A 84 -5.02 6.20 30.55
CA ASN A 84 -6.21 5.58 29.97
C ASN A 84 -7.24 6.66 29.61
N SER A 85 -7.72 6.67 28.37
CA SER A 85 -8.87 7.49 27.97
C SER A 85 -10.00 6.61 27.44
N THR A 86 -11.17 6.69 28.08
CA THR A 86 -12.40 6.02 27.66
C THR A 86 -13.42 6.99 27.07
N THR A 87 -13.14 8.29 27.13
CA THR A 87 -14.06 9.36 26.70
C THR A 87 -14.00 9.52 25.18
N ALA A 88 -15.16 9.64 24.53
CA ALA A 88 -15.25 9.92 23.11
C ALA A 88 -14.53 11.24 22.74
N ASN A 89 -13.89 11.27 21.57
CA ASN A 89 -13.12 12.42 21.03
C ASN A 89 -11.91 12.89 21.85
N GLN A 90 -11.68 12.38 23.06
CA GLN A 90 -10.57 12.78 23.92
C GLN A 90 -9.39 11.84 23.73
N SER A 91 -8.23 12.39 23.38
CA SER A 91 -7.00 11.60 23.28
C SER A 91 -6.54 11.10 24.65
N ALA A 92 -5.71 10.07 24.73
CA ALA A 92 -5.13 9.68 26.03
C ALA A 92 -4.08 10.73 26.46
N ILE A 93 -3.17 11.09 25.57
CA ILE A 93 -2.18 12.15 25.75
C ILE A 93 -2.39 13.21 24.67
N TYR A 94 -2.39 14.48 25.06
CA TYR A 94 -2.46 15.62 24.16
C TYR A 94 -1.36 16.63 24.50
N VAL A 95 -0.39 16.81 23.61
CA VAL A 95 0.69 17.80 23.74
C VAL A 95 0.42 18.96 22.79
N HIS A 96 0.34 20.17 23.33
CA HIS A 96 -0.13 21.36 22.60
C HIS A 96 0.51 22.66 23.13
N ASP A 97 0.22 23.78 22.48
CA ASP A 97 0.63 25.14 22.90
C ASP A 97 2.12 25.31 23.24
N GLY A 98 2.99 24.59 22.54
CA GLY A 98 4.44 24.63 22.78
C GLY A 98 4.92 23.65 23.84
N GLY A 99 4.06 22.72 24.28
CA GLY A 99 4.39 21.66 25.21
C GLY A 99 5.48 20.73 24.70
N ASN A 100 6.24 20.16 25.63
CA ASN A 100 7.33 19.24 25.35
C ASN A 100 7.29 18.04 26.30
N LEU A 101 6.81 16.90 25.81
CA LEU A 101 6.69 15.67 26.58
C LEU A 101 7.92 14.78 26.42
N THR A 102 8.45 14.28 27.54
CA THR A 102 9.30 13.09 27.58
C THR A 102 8.51 11.96 28.25
N SER A 103 8.39 10.82 27.58
CA SER A 103 7.65 9.65 28.09
C SER A 103 8.52 8.39 28.03
N GLU A 104 8.63 7.66 29.14
CA GLU A 104 9.46 6.45 29.24
C GLU A 104 8.68 5.29 29.85
N ASN A 105 8.68 4.13 29.19
CA ASN A 105 8.04 2.91 29.70
C ASN A 105 6.55 3.09 30.07
N THR A 106 5.86 4.01 29.40
CA THR A 106 4.45 4.34 29.66
C THR A 106 3.53 3.35 28.95
N THR A 107 2.43 2.99 29.58
CA THR A 107 1.32 2.26 28.95
C THR A 107 0.18 3.23 28.60
N VAL A 108 -0.27 3.22 27.35
CA VAL A 108 -1.37 4.07 26.87
C VAL A 108 -2.54 3.20 26.40
N SER A 109 -3.75 3.53 26.84
CA SER A 109 -4.98 2.87 26.41
C SER A 109 -6.05 3.87 25.96
N LYS A 110 -6.70 3.58 24.83
CA LYS A 110 -7.76 4.42 24.27
C LYS A 110 -8.94 3.58 23.78
N THR A 111 -10.14 3.75 24.37
CA THR A 111 -11.33 2.93 24.03
C THR A 111 -12.60 3.73 23.69
N GLY A 112 -12.66 5.02 23.99
CA GLY A 112 -13.80 5.86 23.57
C GLY A 112 -13.76 6.16 22.07
N ASP A 113 -14.85 5.93 21.33
CA ASP A 113 -14.92 6.17 19.89
C ASP A 113 -14.86 7.66 19.53
N THR A 114 -14.37 7.98 18.34
CA THR A 114 -14.58 9.29 17.75
C THR A 114 -16.02 9.45 17.29
N THR A 115 -16.54 10.67 17.31
CA THR A 115 -17.79 11.02 16.63
C THR A 115 -17.55 11.47 15.19
N SER A 116 -16.30 11.65 14.76
CA SER A 116 -15.93 12.03 13.40
C SER A 116 -14.61 11.37 12.99
N ALA A 117 -14.70 10.38 12.08
CA ALA A 117 -13.52 9.73 11.51
C ALA A 117 -12.65 10.71 10.73
N ASP A 118 -13.25 11.68 10.03
CA ASP A 118 -12.52 12.72 9.31
C ASP A 118 -11.71 13.59 10.28
N ASN A 119 -12.28 13.98 11.42
CA ASN A 119 -11.53 14.76 12.43
C ASN A 119 -10.36 13.98 13.01
N SER A 120 -10.54 12.67 13.20
CA SER A 120 -9.49 11.77 13.66
C SER A 120 -8.38 11.62 12.62
N ASN A 121 -8.74 11.43 11.34
CA ASN A 121 -7.79 11.22 10.25
C ASN A 121 -7.04 12.50 9.86
N PHE A 122 -7.67 13.67 9.93
CA PHE A 122 -7.08 14.91 9.43
C PHE A 122 -6.46 15.77 10.53
N PHE A 123 -6.99 15.72 11.76
CA PHE A 123 -6.60 16.63 12.84
C PHE A 123 -6.18 15.91 14.14
N GLY A 124 -6.16 14.57 14.13
CA GLY A 124 -5.67 13.75 15.23
C GLY A 124 -6.61 13.65 16.44
N GLN A 125 -7.88 14.07 16.31
CA GLN A 125 -8.89 13.88 17.36
C GLN A 125 -8.97 12.41 17.77
N ASN A 126 -9.18 12.14 19.06
CA ASN A 126 -9.37 10.80 19.62
C ASN A 126 -8.13 9.88 19.64
N ALA A 127 -6.92 10.40 19.37
CA ALA A 127 -5.71 9.59 19.30
C ALA A 127 -5.29 8.99 20.66
N GLY A 128 -4.39 8.00 20.66
CA GLY A 128 -3.70 7.63 21.90
C GLY A 128 -2.75 8.75 22.33
N VAL A 129 -1.82 9.13 21.46
CA VAL A 129 -0.92 10.28 21.64
C VAL A 129 -1.11 11.26 20.49
N LEU A 130 -1.59 12.46 20.80
CA LEU A 130 -1.70 13.57 19.88
C LEU A 130 -0.67 14.65 20.22
N VAL A 131 0.12 15.08 19.23
CA VAL A 131 0.98 16.26 19.31
C VAL A 131 0.58 17.27 18.24
N THR A 132 0.32 18.51 18.64
CA THR A 132 -0.08 19.57 17.70
C THR A 132 1.01 20.62 17.47
N LYS A 133 0.71 21.54 16.54
CA LYS A 133 1.56 22.64 16.07
C LYS A 133 2.50 23.18 17.16
N ASN A 134 3.78 23.35 16.78
CA ASN A 134 4.86 23.86 17.63
C ASN A 134 5.15 23.07 18.93
N SER A 135 4.59 21.87 19.09
CA SER A 135 4.79 21.03 20.29
C SER A 135 5.57 19.76 19.95
N SER A 136 6.14 19.10 20.96
CA SER A 136 6.95 17.89 20.76
C SER A 136 6.73 16.80 21.80
N ALA A 137 6.92 15.55 21.39
CA ALA A 137 7.01 14.40 22.29
C ALA A 137 8.20 13.51 21.94
N THR A 138 8.96 13.10 22.95
CA THR A 138 9.98 12.05 22.88
C THR A 138 9.52 10.87 23.73
N ILE A 139 9.35 9.71 23.11
CA ILE A 139 8.70 8.54 23.72
C ILE A 139 9.62 7.33 23.58
N SER A 140 9.88 6.63 24.68
CA SER A 140 10.65 5.38 24.69
C SER A 140 9.93 4.30 25.50
N GLY A 141 10.03 3.04 25.05
CA GLY A 141 9.43 1.92 25.80
C GLY A 141 7.90 1.92 25.86
N LEU A 142 7.21 2.58 24.93
CA LEU A 142 5.75 2.70 24.96
C LEU A 142 5.09 1.35 24.67
N ASN A 143 4.06 1.03 25.46
CA ASN A 143 3.10 -0.03 25.14
C ASN A 143 1.71 0.60 24.95
N GLU A 144 1.25 0.71 23.72
CA GLU A 144 0.01 1.40 23.39
C GLU A 144 -1.03 0.47 22.79
N THR A 145 -2.27 0.56 23.28
CA THR A 145 -3.42 -0.12 22.70
C THR A 145 -4.57 0.86 22.48
N THR A 146 -5.03 0.95 21.24
CA THR A 146 -6.28 1.64 20.91
C THR A 146 -7.32 0.63 20.40
N ASP A 147 -8.51 0.68 21.00
CA ASP A 147 -9.66 -0.15 20.63
C ASP A 147 -10.91 0.73 20.46
N ALA A 148 -10.77 1.76 19.64
CA ALA A 148 -11.85 2.68 19.32
C ALA A 148 -11.76 3.17 17.86
N VAL A 149 -12.90 3.40 17.23
CA VAL A 149 -12.97 4.00 15.88
C VAL A 149 -12.33 5.38 15.93
N GLY A 150 -11.48 5.68 14.94
CA GLY A 150 -10.79 6.98 14.89
C GLY A 150 -9.63 7.13 15.88
N ALA A 151 -9.31 6.11 16.68
CA ALA A 151 -8.23 6.20 17.65
C ALA A 151 -6.88 5.86 17.02
N ASN A 152 -6.37 6.74 16.16
CA ASN A 152 -4.98 6.66 15.70
C ASN A 152 -4.05 6.60 16.91
N ALA A 153 -3.02 5.75 16.88
CA ALA A 153 -2.17 5.57 18.05
C ALA A 153 -1.29 6.82 18.28
N ILE A 154 -0.26 7.01 17.46
CA ILE A 154 0.59 8.20 17.51
C ILE A 154 0.28 9.13 16.34
N PHE A 155 -0.06 10.38 16.65
CA PHE A 155 -0.48 11.37 15.67
C PHE A 155 0.25 12.70 15.85
N ALA A 156 0.89 13.22 14.80
CA ALA A 156 1.43 14.59 14.75
C ALA A 156 0.65 15.46 13.75
N SER A 157 0.05 16.57 14.23
CA SER A 157 -0.75 17.45 13.36
C SER A 157 -0.32 18.91 13.44
N GLY A 158 0.05 19.48 12.30
CA GLY A 158 0.39 20.89 12.16
C GLY A 158 1.89 21.16 12.09
N SER A 159 2.24 22.32 11.55
CA SER A 159 3.64 22.74 11.39
C SER A 159 4.41 22.65 12.71
N ASN A 160 5.61 22.07 12.66
CA ASN A 160 6.49 21.86 13.81
C ASN A 160 5.93 20.95 14.92
N ALA A 161 4.81 20.25 14.72
CA ALA A 161 4.41 19.15 15.59
C ALA A 161 5.38 17.97 15.37
N LYS A 162 6.07 17.51 16.42
CA LYS A 162 7.12 16.48 16.29
C LYS A 162 6.93 15.37 17.32
N VAL A 163 6.89 14.12 16.85
CA VAL A 163 6.95 12.94 17.71
C VAL A 163 8.18 12.13 17.36
N THR A 164 8.98 11.77 18.37
CA THR A 164 10.02 10.76 18.27
C THR A 164 9.63 9.59 19.16
N VAL A 165 9.55 8.38 18.62
CA VAL A 165 9.20 7.15 19.35
C VAL A 165 10.29 6.09 19.17
N SER A 166 10.60 5.36 20.23
CA SER A 166 11.61 4.29 20.20
C SER A 166 11.26 3.08 21.05
N SER A 167 11.72 1.90 20.65
CA SER A 167 11.60 0.66 21.44
C SER A 167 10.17 0.39 21.93
N SER A 168 9.18 0.50 21.03
CA SER A 168 7.77 0.59 21.40
C SER A 168 6.90 -0.46 20.71
N ASN A 169 5.77 -0.80 21.32
CA ASN A 169 4.76 -1.70 20.77
C ASN A 169 3.41 -0.97 20.68
N ILE A 170 2.83 -0.95 19.48
CA ILE A 170 1.58 -0.26 19.18
C ILE A 170 0.59 -1.27 18.61
N LYS A 171 -0.62 -1.28 19.17
CA LYS A 171 -1.73 -2.09 18.67
C LYS A 171 -2.99 -1.25 18.50
N THR A 172 -3.59 -1.31 17.32
CA THR A 172 -4.89 -0.69 17.04
C THR A 172 -5.89 -1.72 16.52
N SER A 173 -7.15 -1.63 16.95
CA SER A 173 -8.13 -2.71 16.73
C SER A 173 -9.35 -2.33 15.88
N LYS A 174 -9.73 -1.05 15.81
CA LYS A 174 -10.92 -0.57 15.09
C LYS A 174 -10.57 0.19 13.81
N SER A 175 -11.57 0.58 13.03
CA SER A 175 -11.38 1.30 11.76
C SER A 175 -10.91 2.74 11.97
N SER A 176 -10.25 3.31 10.96
CA SER A 176 -9.67 4.66 11.00
C SER A 176 -8.73 4.86 12.20
N SER A 177 -7.93 3.84 12.51
CA SER A 177 -7.11 3.76 13.72
C SER A 177 -5.70 3.32 13.32
N ARG A 178 -4.94 4.24 12.75
CA ARG A 178 -3.59 4.04 12.21
C ARG A 178 -2.55 3.91 13.33
N GLY A 179 -1.41 3.32 13.01
CA GLY A 179 -0.29 3.20 13.95
C GLY A 179 0.42 4.54 14.16
N LEU A 180 1.18 4.97 13.14
CA LEU A 180 1.80 6.29 13.09
C LEU A 180 1.10 7.12 12.02
N ASP A 181 0.74 8.36 12.33
CA ASP A 181 0.14 9.28 11.37
C ASP A 181 0.66 10.70 11.53
N ALA A 182 0.78 11.40 10.40
CA ALA A 182 1.18 12.79 10.36
C ALA A 182 0.40 13.56 9.30
N THR A 183 -0.15 14.72 9.71
CA THR A 183 -0.92 15.61 8.84
C THR A 183 -0.50 17.07 9.00
N LEU A 184 -0.94 17.91 8.07
CA LEU A 184 -0.72 19.36 8.12
C LEU A 184 0.76 19.73 8.39
N LYS A 185 1.71 19.01 7.78
CA LYS A 185 3.17 19.15 7.96
C LYS A 185 3.74 18.69 9.32
N GLY A 186 2.99 17.90 10.08
CA GLY A 186 3.51 17.21 11.26
C GLY A 186 4.59 16.19 10.91
N THR A 187 5.40 15.81 11.91
CA THR A 187 6.49 14.84 11.75
C THR A 187 6.45 13.77 12.83
N VAL A 188 6.52 12.50 12.43
CA VAL A 188 6.73 11.34 13.32
C VAL A 188 8.00 10.61 12.91
N THR A 189 8.89 10.34 13.85
CA THR A 189 10.09 9.52 13.66
C THR A 189 10.06 8.36 14.63
N ALA A 190 10.15 7.13 14.12
CA ALA A 190 10.10 5.91 14.90
C ALA A 190 11.38 5.08 14.74
N THR A 191 11.85 4.47 15.82
CA THR A 191 12.94 3.49 15.76
C THR A 191 12.60 2.26 16.59
N ASP A 192 12.89 1.06 16.08
CA ASP A 192 12.63 -0.20 16.79
C ASP A 192 11.19 -0.29 17.35
N THR A 193 10.21 -0.07 16.47
CA THR A 193 8.80 0.03 16.87
C THR A 193 7.95 -1.01 16.14
N ASN A 194 7.26 -1.86 16.90
CA ASN A 194 6.34 -2.86 16.35
C ASN A 194 4.93 -2.30 16.31
N ILE A 195 4.24 -2.49 15.19
CA ILE A 195 2.91 -1.92 14.95
C ILE A 195 1.99 -2.98 14.39
N SER A 196 0.84 -3.20 15.05
CA SER A 196 -0.23 -4.06 14.55
C SER A 196 -1.53 -3.27 14.44
N THR A 197 -2.15 -3.24 13.26
CA THR A 197 -3.45 -2.60 13.03
C THR A 197 -4.45 -3.59 12.44
N GLN A 198 -5.72 -3.52 12.87
CA GLN A 198 -6.72 -4.54 12.47
C GLN A 198 -7.93 -4.00 11.70
N GLY A 199 -8.42 -2.81 12.02
CA GLY A 199 -9.61 -2.26 11.38
C GLY A 199 -9.34 -1.70 9.99
N SER A 200 -10.41 -1.39 9.24
CA SER A 200 -10.27 -0.84 7.90
C SER A 200 -9.68 0.58 7.91
N HIS A 201 -9.06 1.00 6.81
CA HIS A 201 -8.44 2.32 6.65
C HIS A 201 -7.40 2.66 7.74
N SER A 202 -6.67 1.65 8.22
CA SER A 202 -5.78 1.73 9.37
C SER A 202 -4.38 1.25 9.01
N ALA A 203 -3.63 2.03 8.24
CA ALA A 203 -2.25 1.70 7.91
C ALA A 203 -1.33 1.69 9.15
N SER A 204 -0.24 0.91 9.12
CA SER A 204 0.77 0.96 10.19
C SER A 204 1.49 2.31 10.19
N VAL A 205 1.83 2.81 9.01
CA VAL A 205 2.48 4.10 8.80
C VAL A 205 1.69 4.87 7.76
N ALA A 206 1.22 6.05 8.14
CA ALA A 206 0.39 6.89 7.32
C ALA A 206 0.88 8.34 7.31
N THR A 207 0.52 9.03 6.24
CA THR A 207 0.39 10.48 6.21
C THR A 207 -0.98 10.78 5.59
N ASP A 208 -1.61 11.87 6.02
CA ASP A 208 -2.88 12.33 5.47
C ASP A 208 -2.85 13.81 5.06
N ARG A 209 -4.03 14.38 4.82
CA ARG A 209 -4.32 15.74 4.37
C ARG A 209 -3.32 16.80 4.83
N GLY A 210 -2.90 17.62 3.85
CA GLY A 210 -1.95 18.71 4.06
C GLY A 210 -0.49 18.26 4.19
N GLY A 211 -0.23 17.00 3.81
CA GLY A 211 1.09 16.39 3.87
C GLY A 211 1.53 16.10 5.29
N GLY A 212 2.77 15.66 5.43
CA GLY A 212 3.35 15.23 6.68
C GLY A 212 4.62 14.45 6.39
N THR A 213 5.35 14.10 7.44
CA THR A 213 6.53 13.23 7.30
C THR A 213 6.49 12.14 8.35
N VAL A 214 6.52 10.88 7.92
CA VAL A 214 6.74 9.76 8.83
C VAL A 214 7.98 8.98 8.44
N SER A 215 8.90 8.81 9.36
CA SER A 215 10.11 7.99 9.17
C SER A 215 10.13 6.85 10.17
N ILE A 216 10.39 5.63 9.73
CA ILE A 216 10.58 4.47 10.61
C ILE A 216 11.86 3.72 10.25
N ASN A 217 12.68 3.44 11.26
CA ASN A 217 13.88 2.61 11.13
C ASN A 217 13.80 1.43 12.11
N LYS A 218 13.82 0.19 11.61
CA LYS A 218 13.66 -1.04 12.39
C LYS A 218 12.26 -1.19 13.01
N GLY A 219 11.60 -2.31 12.72
CA GLY A 219 10.29 -2.62 13.29
C GLY A 219 9.54 -3.71 12.52
N THR A 220 8.58 -4.33 13.20
CA THR A 220 7.65 -5.28 12.59
C THR A 220 6.28 -4.63 12.40
N LEU A 221 5.79 -4.59 11.16
CA LEU A 221 4.54 -3.91 10.80
C LEU A 221 3.52 -4.91 10.26
N ARG A 222 2.36 -5.00 10.89
CA ARG A 222 1.29 -5.94 10.53
C ARG A 222 -0.03 -5.21 10.39
N THR A 223 -0.65 -5.30 9.22
CA THR A 223 -1.99 -4.74 8.99
C THR A 223 -2.92 -5.81 8.46
N SER A 224 -4.17 -5.83 8.92
CA SER A 224 -5.16 -6.82 8.44
C SER A 224 -6.44 -6.25 7.87
N GLY A 225 -6.74 -4.98 8.12
CA GLY A 225 -7.96 -4.33 7.65
C GLY A 225 -8.01 -4.12 6.13
N ASP A 226 -9.23 -3.99 5.60
CA ASP A 226 -9.43 -3.55 4.22
C ASP A 226 -8.92 -2.12 4.04
N GLY A 227 -8.31 -1.81 2.89
CA GLY A 227 -7.75 -0.48 2.62
C GLY A 227 -6.68 -0.04 3.63
N SER A 228 -5.99 -0.98 4.28
CA SER A 228 -5.00 -0.73 5.33
C SER A 228 -3.63 -1.22 4.89
N PRO A 229 -2.93 -0.52 3.97
CA PRO A 229 -1.60 -0.91 3.54
C PRO A 229 -0.59 -0.78 4.69
N ILE A 230 0.62 -1.32 4.51
CA ILE A 230 1.69 -1.10 5.49
C ILE A 230 2.03 0.40 5.53
N LEU A 231 2.20 0.99 4.34
CA LEU A 231 2.56 2.39 4.11
C LEU A 231 1.48 3.09 3.28
N TYR A 232 0.87 4.14 3.81
CA TYR A 232 -0.13 4.97 3.11
C TYR A 232 0.35 6.43 3.03
N SER A 233 0.59 6.94 1.82
CA SER A 233 1.20 8.26 1.63
C SER A 233 0.27 9.25 0.93
N THR A 234 -0.07 10.31 1.64
CA THR A 234 -0.42 11.63 1.08
C THR A 234 0.58 12.70 1.55
N GLY A 235 1.80 12.29 1.85
CA GLY A 235 2.92 13.11 2.32
C GLY A 235 4.27 12.44 1.99
N ASN A 236 5.18 12.43 2.97
CA ASN A 236 6.49 11.81 2.83
C ASN A 236 6.63 10.65 3.81
N ILE A 237 6.92 9.44 3.30
CA ILE A 237 7.25 8.30 4.15
C ILE A 237 8.64 7.76 3.81
N SER A 238 9.45 7.56 4.85
CA SER A 238 10.73 6.84 4.76
C SER A 238 10.69 5.61 5.68
N ALA A 239 10.96 4.42 5.14
CA ALA A 239 10.99 3.19 5.90
C ALA A 239 12.30 2.45 5.67
N SER A 240 12.99 2.06 6.73
CA SER A 240 14.24 1.30 6.64
C SER A 240 14.28 0.15 7.63
N ASN A 241 14.89 -0.98 7.26
CA ASN A 241 15.06 -2.15 8.13
C ASN A 241 13.74 -2.70 8.71
N ILE A 242 12.62 -2.62 7.99
CA ILE A 242 11.33 -3.11 8.46
C ILE A 242 10.96 -4.48 7.89
N ASP A 243 10.20 -5.27 8.66
CA ASP A 243 9.45 -6.45 8.20
C ASP A 243 7.95 -6.12 8.21
N GLY A 244 7.37 -5.92 7.03
CA GLY A 244 6.00 -5.46 6.84
C GLY A 244 5.12 -6.47 6.12
N VAL A 245 3.92 -6.75 6.68
CA VAL A 245 2.89 -7.58 6.04
C VAL A 245 1.52 -6.94 6.16
N ALA A 246 0.92 -6.63 5.01
CA ALA A 246 -0.50 -6.33 4.88
C ALA A 246 -1.26 -7.57 4.39
N SER A 247 -2.12 -8.15 5.24
CA SER A 247 -2.98 -9.26 4.85
C SER A 247 -4.28 -8.80 4.19
N GLY A 248 -4.71 -7.56 4.47
CA GLY A 248 -5.98 -6.98 3.97
C GLY A 248 -5.85 -5.98 2.82
N ALA A 249 -4.63 -5.65 2.38
CA ALA A 249 -4.39 -4.55 1.43
C ALA A 249 -3.09 -4.73 0.63
N GLU A 250 -2.76 -3.70 -0.15
CA GLU A 250 -1.46 -3.47 -0.79
C GLU A 250 -0.33 -3.35 0.25
N ALA A 251 0.92 -3.54 -0.18
CA ALA A 251 2.08 -3.23 0.65
C ALA A 251 2.22 -1.70 0.85
N ALA A 252 2.02 -0.93 -0.21
CA ALA A 252 2.16 0.51 -0.20
C ALA A 252 1.13 1.18 -1.13
N VAL A 253 0.62 2.33 -0.69
CA VAL A 253 -0.30 3.18 -1.45
C VAL A 253 0.21 4.61 -1.43
N ILE A 254 0.29 5.25 -2.60
CA ILE A 254 0.68 6.64 -2.75
C ILE A 254 -0.40 7.37 -3.53
N GLU A 255 -0.91 8.46 -2.97
CA GLU A 255 -1.85 9.34 -3.65
C GLU A 255 -1.19 10.65 -4.05
N GLY A 256 -1.40 11.09 -5.30
CA GLY A 256 -1.00 12.42 -5.76
C GLY A 256 0.48 12.73 -5.65
N ASP A 257 0.81 13.99 -5.35
CA ASP A 257 2.18 14.53 -5.31
C ASP A 257 2.99 14.13 -4.06
N ASN A 258 3.09 12.83 -3.83
CA ASN A 258 3.62 12.29 -2.58
C ASN A 258 4.59 11.15 -2.81
N ASN A 259 5.33 10.77 -1.77
CA ASN A 259 6.37 9.77 -1.92
C ASN A 259 6.49 8.78 -0.76
N ILE A 260 7.02 7.61 -1.13
CA ILE A 260 7.48 6.56 -0.23
C ILE A 260 8.89 6.16 -0.66
N THR A 261 9.82 6.16 0.30
CA THR A 261 11.19 5.66 0.13
C THR A 261 11.42 4.49 1.09
N VAL A 262 11.93 3.37 0.57
CA VAL A 262 12.12 2.13 1.33
C VAL A 262 13.56 1.63 1.16
N ASN A 263 14.25 1.33 2.25
CA ASN A 263 15.60 0.75 2.20
C ASN A 263 15.69 -0.51 3.06
N ASP A 264 16.40 -1.54 2.58
CA ASP A 264 16.78 -2.71 3.37
C ASP A 264 15.60 -3.38 4.11
N SER A 265 14.44 -3.43 3.46
CA SER A 265 13.16 -3.82 4.10
C SER A 265 12.44 -4.91 3.33
N THR A 266 11.58 -5.65 4.03
CA THR A 266 10.68 -6.64 3.43
C THR A 266 9.25 -6.14 3.52
N LEU A 267 8.56 -6.05 2.38
CA LEU A 267 7.17 -5.63 2.29
C LEU A 267 6.33 -6.68 1.57
N THR A 268 5.22 -7.11 2.19
CA THR A 268 4.28 -8.05 1.60
C THR A 268 2.86 -7.48 1.57
N GLY A 269 2.29 -7.31 0.38
CA GLY A 269 0.88 -7.00 0.16
C GLY A 269 0.10 -8.24 -0.27
N SER A 270 -1.13 -8.38 0.21
CA SER A 270 -1.93 -9.61 0.01
C SER A 270 -3.28 -9.38 -0.66
N LYS A 271 -3.70 -8.14 -0.89
CA LYS A 271 -4.97 -7.82 -1.55
C LYS A 271 -4.78 -6.77 -2.64
N ASN A 272 -5.53 -6.91 -3.74
CA ASN A 272 -5.57 -6.04 -4.92
C ASN A 272 -4.26 -5.94 -5.73
N ASN A 273 -3.19 -5.35 -5.17
CA ASN A 273 -1.92 -5.10 -5.85
C ASN A 273 -0.74 -5.16 -4.86
N GLY A 274 0.49 -5.08 -5.35
CA GLY A 274 1.67 -4.88 -4.52
C GLY A 274 1.80 -3.44 -4.05
N VAL A 275 1.94 -2.52 -5.01
CA VAL A 275 2.01 -1.07 -4.82
C VAL A 275 0.97 -0.40 -5.71
N MET A 276 0.23 0.55 -5.14
CA MET A 276 -0.73 1.39 -5.87
C MET A 276 -0.27 2.84 -5.86
N LEU A 277 -0.24 3.46 -7.03
CA LEU A 277 0.00 4.90 -7.20
C LEU A 277 -1.21 5.50 -7.92
N TYR A 278 -1.90 6.45 -7.31
CA TYR A 278 -3.14 6.97 -7.86
C TYR A 278 -3.42 8.42 -7.48
N GLN A 279 -4.51 8.99 -7.99
CA GLN A 279 -5.07 10.25 -7.51
C GLN A 279 -6.58 10.06 -7.37
N SER A 280 -7.14 10.38 -6.20
CA SER A 280 -8.59 10.34 -5.99
C SER A 280 -9.27 11.68 -6.26
N GLN A 281 -10.57 11.79 -5.99
CA GLN A 281 -11.33 13.05 -6.02
C GLN A 281 -11.61 13.58 -4.60
N SER A 282 -10.93 13.08 -3.56
CA SER A 282 -11.18 13.50 -2.17
C SER A 282 -10.67 14.90 -1.85
N GLY A 283 -9.61 15.33 -2.54
CA GLY A 283 -8.90 16.57 -2.23
C GLY A 283 -7.91 16.45 -1.06
N ASP A 284 -7.61 15.23 -0.58
CA ASP A 284 -6.67 15.01 0.52
C ASP A 284 -5.20 15.14 0.09
N ALA A 285 -4.92 14.84 -1.18
CA ALA A 285 -3.61 14.94 -1.79
C ALA A 285 -3.64 15.89 -3.00
N GLU A 286 -2.61 16.74 -3.08
CA GLU A 286 -2.37 17.58 -4.26
C GLU A 286 -2.11 16.74 -5.50
N THR A 287 -2.55 17.22 -6.66
CA THR A 287 -2.24 16.57 -7.94
C THR A 287 -0.79 16.82 -8.32
N GLY A 288 -0.05 15.75 -8.59
CA GLY A 288 1.35 15.82 -9.02
C GLY A 288 1.90 14.43 -9.31
N THR A 289 3.16 14.18 -8.92
CA THR A 289 3.82 12.91 -9.24
C THR A 289 3.95 12.00 -8.03
N ALA A 290 3.23 10.89 -8.05
CA ALA A 290 3.35 9.84 -7.04
C ALA A 290 4.68 9.08 -7.19
N SER A 291 5.51 9.02 -6.15
CA SER A 291 6.84 8.43 -6.22
C SER A 291 7.05 7.28 -5.25
N PHE A 292 7.48 6.13 -5.77
CA PHE A 292 7.91 4.98 -4.96
C PHE A 292 9.35 4.63 -5.28
N THR A 293 10.22 4.67 -4.26
CA THR A 293 11.63 4.26 -4.39
C THR A 293 11.93 3.15 -3.42
N MET A 294 12.57 2.08 -3.90
CA MET A 294 13.03 0.98 -3.05
C MET A 294 14.44 0.54 -3.41
N THR A 295 15.29 0.43 -2.39
CA THR A 295 16.68 -0.02 -2.49
C THR A 295 16.89 -1.23 -1.57
N ASN A 296 17.43 -2.32 -2.12
CA ASN A 296 17.63 -3.59 -1.43
C ASN A 296 16.32 -4.19 -0.86
N GLY A 297 16.43 -5.29 -0.11
CA GLY A 297 15.28 -5.92 0.54
C GLY A 297 14.38 -6.70 -0.42
N SER A 298 13.09 -6.82 -0.07
CA SER A 298 12.12 -7.56 -0.89
C SER A 298 10.72 -6.96 -0.92
N LEU A 299 10.08 -7.03 -2.09
CA LEU A 299 8.69 -6.64 -2.29
C LEU A 299 7.90 -7.81 -2.84
N THR A 300 6.89 -8.24 -2.11
CA THR A 300 6.03 -9.38 -2.45
C THR A 300 4.58 -8.95 -2.62
N SER A 301 3.96 -9.33 -3.74
CA SER A 301 2.50 -9.36 -3.89
C SER A 301 2.01 -10.81 -3.90
N LYS A 302 1.12 -11.16 -2.97
CA LYS A 302 0.48 -12.49 -2.90
C LYS A 302 -0.81 -12.59 -3.74
N VAL A 303 -1.12 -11.55 -4.53
CA VAL A 303 -2.37 -11.46 -5.29
C VAL A 303 -2.25 -12.25 -6.60
N LYS A 304 -3.03 -13.34 -6.75
CA LYS A 304 -3.05 -14.16 -7.99
C LYS A 304 -3.93 -13.54 -9.08
N ALA A 305 -5.13 -13.12 -8.70
CA ALA A 305 -6.10 -12.36 -9.49
C ALA A 305 -6.73 -11.32 -8.56
N GLY A 306 -7.16 -10.16 -9.08
CA GLY A 306 -7.76 -9.12 -8.25
C GLY A 306 -8.94 -9.69 -7.46
N ALA A 307 -9.07 -9.33 -6.19
CA ALA A 307 -10.23 -9.72 -5.39
C ALA A 307 -11.50 -9.03 -5.93
N LYS A 308 -12.66 -9.68 -5.72
CA LYS A 308 -14.01 -9.20 -6.04
C LYS A 308 -14.16 -7.69 -5.75
N GLY A 309 -14.41 -6.88 -6.78
CA GLY A 309 -14.61 -5.42 -6.64
C GLY A 309 -14.04 -4.58 -7.78
N THR A 310 -13.10 -5.12 -8.54
CA THR A 310 -12.73 -4.63 -9.87
C THR A 310 -13.19 -5.69 -10.87
N THR A 311 -14.33 -5.46 -11.51
CA THR A 311 -14.78 -6.35 -12.59
C THR A 311 -13.66 -6.37 -13.66
N ASN A 312 -13.01 -7.53 -13.81
CA ASN A 312 -12.06 -7.91 -14.87
C ASN A 312 -10.56 -7.56 -14.75
N ASN A 313 -10.01 -7.16 -13.58
CA ASN A 313 -8.58 -6.83 -13.51
C ASN A 313 -7.73 -7.83 -12.69
N THR A 314 -6.59 -8.24 -13.26
CA THR A 314 -5.56 -9.04 -12.59
C THR A 314 -4.84 -8.19 -11.54
N GLY A 315 -4.47 -8.80 -10.40
CA GLY A 315 -3.58 -8.13 -9.46
C GLY A 315 -2.24 -7.83 -10.13
N ALA A 316 -1.65 -6.67 -9.86
CA ALA A 316 -0.34 -6.28 -10.39
C ALA A 316 0.66 -6.06 -9.25
N LEU A 317 1.96 -6.18 -9.54
CA LEU A 317 2.96 -5.75 -8.58
C LEU A 317 2.94 -4.22 -8.45
N PHE A 318 2.91 -3.51 -9.59
CA PHE A 318 2.76 -2.06 -9.65
C PHE A 318 1.49 -1.70 -10.43
N TYR A 319 0.58 -1.00 -9.79
CA TYR A 319 -0.64 -0.49 -10.39
C TYR A 319 -0.65 1.04 -10.34
N VAL A 320 -0.93 1.66 -11.48
CA VAL A 320 -1.00 3.12 -11.60
C VAL A 320 -2.26 3.53 -12.34
N THR A 321 -2.96 4.54 -11.84
CA THR A 321 -4.11 5.15 -12.54
C THR A 321 -4.31 6.59 -12.11
N ASN A 322 -4.85 7.42 -13.01
CA ASN A 322 -5.23 8.81 -12.76
C ASN A 322 -4.10 9.70 -12.21
N THR A 323 -2.83 9.36 -12.39
CA THR A 323 -1.70 10.14 -11.85
C THR A 323 -0.46 10.00 -12.71
N ASP A 324 0.40 11.03 -12.65
CA ASP A 324 1.79 10.91 -13.04
C ASP A 324 2.54 10.17 -11.92
N ALA A 325 3.44 9.25 -12.29
CA ALA A 325 4.08 8.37 -11.34
C ALA A 325 5.54 8.11 -11.68
N LYS A 326 6.35 7.90 -10.64
CA LYS A 326 7.73 7.45 -10.74
C LYS A 326 7.95 6.24 -9.82
N VAL A 327 8.51 5.18 -10.38
CA VAL A 327 9.01 4.03 -9.62
C VAL A 327 10.50 3.90 -9.86
N SER A 328 11.29 3.75 -8.79
CA SER A 328 12.73 3.53 -8.88
C SER A 328 13.13 2.34 -8.01
N LEU A 329 13.70 1.30 -8.61
CA LEU A 329 14.12 0.09 -7.91
C LEU A 329 15.61 -0.17 -8.13
N THR A 330 16.32 -0.47 -7.04
CA THR A 330 17.70 -0.92 -7.07
C THR A 330 17.89 -2.14 -6.17
N ASN A 331 18.38 -3.26 -6.72
CA ASN A 331 18.69 -4.49 -5.97
C ASN A 331 17.53 -5.09 -5.15
N VAL A 332 16.28 -4.93 -5.58
CA VAL A 332 15.11 -5.41 -4.80
C VAL A 332 14.73 -6.82 -5.22
N LYS A 333 14.56 -7.75 -4.27
CA LYS A 333 13.99 -9.06 -4.58
C LYS A 333 12.47 -8.94 -4.79
N LEU A 334 12.02 -9.05 -6.03
CA LEU A 334 10.59 -9.00 -6.36
C LEU A 334 9.96 -10.39 -6.39
N SER A 335 8.78 -10.51 -5.80
CA SER A 335 7.93 -11.69 -5.90
C SER A 335 6.49 -11.28 -6.19
N ASN A 336 5.87 -11.90 -7.18
CA ASN A 336 4.51 -11.59 -7.56
C ASN A 336 3.78 -12.88 -7.91
N ALA A 337 2.65 -13.13 -7.24
CA ALA A 337 1.82 -14.30 -7.49
C ALA A 337 1.08 -14.20 -8.84
N SER A 338 0.79 -12.99 -9.30
CA SER A 338 0.28 -12.70 -10.63
C SER A 338 1.40 -12.64 -11.66
N ASN A 339 1.07 -12.87 -12.93
CA ASN A 339 2.00 -12.64 -14.04
C ASN A 339 2.03 -11.17 -14.50
N THR A 340 1.24 -10.26 -13.91
CA THR A 340 1.23 -8.83 -14.26
C THR A 340 2.22 -8.06 -13.38
N LEU A 341 3.33 -7.61 -13.95
CA LEU A 341 4.33 -6.78 -13.27
C LEU A 341 3.84 -5.33 -13.14
N ILE A 342 3.49 -4.70 -14.25
CA ILE A 342 3.00 -3.31 -14.31
C ILE A 342 1.62 -3.32 -14.96
N ARG A 343 0.67 -2.62 -14.35
CA ARG A 343 -0.66 -2.33 -14.91
C ARG A 343 -0.93 -0.84 -14.84
N LEU A 344 -0.93 -0.17 -15.99
CA LEU A 344 -1.35 1.23 -16.11
C LEU A 344 -2.78 1.27 -16.63
N ALA A 345 -3.68 1.81 -15.82
CA ALA A 345 -5.11 1.79 -16.11
C ALA A 345 -5.73 3.18 -16.14
N SER A 346 -6.90 3.23 -16.77
CA SER A 346 -7.78 4.39 -16.88
C SER A 346 -9.15 4.00 -16.33
N ASP A 347 -9.20 3.57 -15.07
CA ASP A 347 -10.37 2.88 -14.49
C ASP A 347 -11.12 3.73 -13.44
N ARG A 348 -10.89 3.51 -12.14
CA ARG A 348 -11.82 3.87 -11.05
C ARG A 348 -11.89 5.37 -10.76
N TRP A 349 -10.79 6.09 -10.92
CA TRP A 349 -10.67 7.49 -10.49
C TRP A 349 -10.50 8.41 -11.68
N GLY A 350 -11.04 9.64 -11.58
CA GLY A 350 -10.86 10.69 -12.57
C GLY A 350 -11.84 10.63 -13.73
N THR A 351 -11.57 11.45 -14.75
CA THR A 351 -12.43 11.55 -15.94
C THR A 351 -12.13 10.40 -16.90
N SER A 352 -13.15 9.57 -17.18
CA SER A 352 -13.04 8.43 -18.09
C SER A 352 -12.39 8.83 -19.43
N GLY A 353 -11.36 8.08 -19.84
CA GLY A 353 -10.58 8.33 -21.05
C GLY A 353 -9.47 9.37 -20.90
N LYS A 354 -9.40 10.09 -19.76
CA LYS A 354 -8.33 11.04 -19.42
C LYS A 354 -7.59 10.67 -18.12
N ASN A 355 -7.98 9.57 -17.49
CA ASN A 355 -7.52 9.12 -16.18
C ASN A 355 -6.49 7.98 -16.26
N GLY A 356 -5.74 7.89 -17.36
CA GLY A 356 -4.68 6.88 -17.48
C GLY A 356 -3.49 7.15 -16.58
N GLY A 357 -2.89 6.09 -16.06
CA GLY A 357 -1.63 6.18 -15.33
C GLY A 357 -0.46 6.50 -16.26
N LYS A 358 0.40 7.43 -15.87
CA LYS A 358 1.61 7.81 -16.62
C LYS A 358 2.84 7.52 -15.78
N LEU A 359 3.60 6.48 -16.14
CA LEU A 359 4.66 5.95 -15.28
C LEU A 359 6.04 6.12 -15.91
N THR A 360 6.97 6.69 -15.14
CA THR A 360 8.42 6.49 -15.36
C THR A 360 8.94 5.41 -14.41
N PHE A 361 9.38 4.28 -14.95
CA PHE A 361 9.91 3.16 -14.19
C PHE A 361 11.42 3.02 -14.43
N ASN A 362 12.21 3.20 -13.37
CA ASN A 362 13.67 3.08 -13.38
C ASN A 362 14.07 1.77 -12.71
N ALA A 363 14.62 0.84 -13.49
CA ALA A 363 15.20 -0.41 -13.01
C ALA A 363 16.72 -0.29 -13.08
N ASN A 364 17.39 -0.48 -11.94
CA ASN A 364 18.83 -0.36 -11.80
C ASN A 364 19.39 -1.60 -11.09
N ASN A 365 20.23 -2.39 -11.75
CA ASN A 365 20.65 -3.71 -11.26
C ASN A 365 19.46 -4.53 -10.69
N GLN A 366 18.40 -4.61 -11.49
CA GLN A 366 17.10 -5.07 -11.05
C GLN A 366 16.58 -6.20 -11.93
N THR A 367 16.24 -7.32 -11.32
CA THR A 367 15.52 -8.41 -11.99
C THR A 367 14.02 -8.16 -11.89
N LEU A 368 13.35 -8.12 -13.05
CA LEU A 368 11.93 -7.88 -13.23
C LEU A 368 11.31 -9.10 -13.92
N LYS A 369 10.19 -9.62 -13.37
CA LYS A 369 9.44 -10.74 -13.96
C LYS A 369 7.97 -10.42 -14.02
N GLY A 370 7.38 -10.63 -15.21
CA GLY A 370 5.96 -10.44 -15.48
C GLY A 370 5.68 -9.49 -16.64
N ASN A 371 4.42 -9.47 -17.04
CA ASN A 371 3.90 -8.74 -18.18
C ASN A 371 3.63 -7.28 -17.84
N VAL A 372 3.75 -6.44 -18.84
CA VAL A 372 3.45 -5.01 -18.77
C VAL A 372 2.17 -4.74 -19.56
N GLN A 373 1.15 -4.23 -18.86
CA GLN A 373 -0.14 -3.85 -19.42
C GLN A 373 -0.26 -2.33 -19.37
N VAL A 374 -0.49 -1.71 -20.53
CA VAL A 374 -0.69 -0.26 -20.63
C VAL A 374 -1.99 -0.04 -21.38
N ASN A 375 -2.99 0.51 -20.72
CA ASN A 375 -4.32 0.75 -21.31
C ASN A 375 -4.39 2.09 -22.06
N LYS A 376 -5.46 2.28 -22.83
CA LYS A 376 -5.76 3.54 -23.52
C LYS A 376 -5.71 4.73 -22.56
N GLY A 377 -4.97 5.78 -22.94
CA GLY A 377 -4.79 6.99 -22.14
C GLY A 377 -3.65 6.90 -21.12
N SER A 378 -3.03 5.73 -20.95
CA SER A 378 -1.85 5.53 -20.11
C SER A 378 -0.55 5.59 -20.91
N SER A 379 0.57 5.89 -20.25
CA SER A 379 1.91 5.90 -20.87
C SER A 379 2.97 5.32 -19.93
N LEU A 380 3.93 4.58 -20.50
CA LEU A 380 5.06 4.02 -19.76
C LEU A 380 6.38 4.47 -20.37
N LYS A 381 7.27 5.01 -19.55
CA LYS A 381 8.70 5.14 -19.81
C LYS A 381 9.45 4.13 -18.96
N LEU A 382 9.94 3.05 -19.56
CA LEU A 382 10.66 1.97 -18.87
C LEU A 382 12.15 2.07 -19.17
N LEU A 383 12.97 2.23 -18.13
CA LEU A 383 14.41 2.31 -18.23
C LEU A 383 15.06 1.11 -17.55
N LEU A 384 15.79 0.30 -18.30
CA LEU A 384 16.60 -0.81 -17.80
C LEU A 384 18.08 -0.41 -17.81
N LYS A 385 18.68 -0.31 -16.62
CA LYS A 385 20.04 0.17 -16.40
C LYS A 385 20.87 -0.82 -15.58
N ASN A 386 22.19 -0.77 -15.77
CA ASN A 386 23.21 -1.41 -14.94
C ASN A 386 22.93 -2.89 -14.67
N GLY A 387 22.81 -3.69 -15.73
CA GLY A 387 22.59 -5.14 -15.62
C GLY A 387 21.16 -5.55 -15.29
N SER A 388 20.18 -4.64 -15.42
CA SER A 388 18.77 -4.99 -15.19
C SER A 388 18.26 -6.00 -16.19
N GLU A 389 17.34 -6.86 -15.76
CA GLU A 389 16.74 -7.90 -16.59
C GLU A 389 15.23 -7.84 -16.53
N LEU A 390 14.56 -7.75 -17.67
CA LEU A 390 13.11 -7.93 -17.78
C LEU A 390 12.80 -9.29 -18.40
N THR A 391 11.98 -10.09 -17.75
CA THR A 391 11.38 -11.31 -18.32
C THR A 391 9.87 -11.16 -18.39
N GLY A 392 9.32 -10.92 -19.59
CA GLY A 392 7.92 -10.53 -19.78
C GLY A 392 7.59 -10.09 -21.20
N ASN A 393 6.30 -9.99 -21.52
CA ASN A 393 5.82 -9.27 -22.71
C ASN A 393 5.33 -7.86 -22.36
N ILE A 394 5.36 -6.96 -23.34
CA ILE A 394 4.97 -5.56 -23.19
C ILE A 394 3.80 -5.26 -24.11
N ASN A 395 2.68 -4.80 -23.54
CA ASN A 395 1.48 -4.36 -24.26
C ASN A 395 1.02 -5.36 -25.35
N LYS A 396 0.94 -6.66 -24.99
CA LYS A 396 0.62 -7.76 -25.92
C LYS A 396 -0.66 -7.54 -26.73
N THR A 397 -1.67 -6.88 -26.16
CA THR A 397 -2.96 -6.64 -26.81
C THR A 397 -2.98 -5.38 -27.68
N LYS A 398 -1.84 -4.67 -27.81
CA LYS A 398 -1.70 -3.42 -28.55
C LYS A 398 -2.85 -2.45 -28.25
N THR A 399 -3.06 -2.12 -26.98
CA THR A 399 -3.99 -1.01 -26.68
C THR A 399 -3.38 0.30 -27.18
N SER A 400 -4.17 1.37 -27.28
CA SER A 400 -3.67 2.70 -27.67
C SER A 400 -2.86 3.41 -26.58
N GLY A 401 -2.44 2.70 -25.51
CA GLY A 401 -1.46 3.20 -24.54
C GLY A 401 -0.04 3.15 -25.10
N THR A 402 0.83 4.07 -24.67
CA THR A 402 2.17 4.23 -25.24
C THR A 402 3.26 3.65 -24.34
N VAL A 403 4.31 3.09 -24.96
CA VAL A 403 5.47 2.56 -24.22
C VAL A 403 6.78 3.02 -24.87
N SER A 404 7.62 3.70 -24.09
CA SER A 404 9.01 3.99 -24.42
C SER A 404 9.91 3.08 -23.60
N LEU A 405 10.58 2.13 -24.26
CA LEU A 405 11.56 1.23 -23.65
C LEU A 405 12.97 1.72 -23.96
N THR A 406 13.75 2.01 -22.92
CA THR A 406 15.20 2.25 -23.02
C THR A 406 15.96 1.15 -22.29
N ILE A 407 16.81 0.44 -23.02
CA ILE A 407 17.65 -0.64 -22.48
C ILE A 407 19.12 -0.31 -22.71
N ASP A 408 19.91 -0.25 -21.63
CA ASP A 408 21.35 -0.05 -21.78
C ASP A 408 22.07 -1.32 -22.28
N GLY A 409 23.36 -1.19 -22.58
CA GLY A 409 24.15 -2.27 -23.19
C GLY A 409 24.49 -3.43 -22.24
N SER A 410 24.21 -3.29 -20.95
CA SER A 410 24.44 -4.31 -19.91
C SER A 410 23.14 -5.03 -19.52
N SER A 411 22.00 -4.38 -19.72
CA SER A 411 20.68 -4.88 -19.37
C SER A 411 20.12 -5.82 -20.43
N THR A 412 19.14 -6.66 -20.08
CA THR A 412 18.54 -7.66 -20.98
C THR A 412 17.02 -7.64 -20.92
N TRP A 413 16.36 -7.92 -22.05
CA TRP A 413 14.94 -8.23 -22.11
C TRP A 413 14.73 -9.63 -22.69
N ASN A 414 14.23 -10.57 -21.87
CA ASN A 414 13.70 -11.86 -22.29
C ASN A 414 12.22 -11.73 -22.61
N VAL A 415 11.91 -11.71 -23.89
CA VAL A 415 10.55 -11.61 -24.41
C VAL A 415 9.84 -12.94 -24.18
N THR A 416 8.61 -12.91 -23.68
CA THR A 416 7.80 -14.12 -23.39
C THR A 416 6.48 -14.16 -24.15
N GLY A 417 6.31 -13.24 -25.10
CA GLY A 417 5.15 -13.16 -25.97
C GLY A 417 5.24 -11.95 -26.88
N THR A 418 4.35 -11.90 -27.88
CA THR A 418 4.21 -10.74 -28.75
C THR A 418 4.14 -9.45 -27.94
N SER A 419 4.94 -8.46 -28.34
CA SER A 419 5.07 -7.21 -27.60
C SER A 419 5.01 -6.00 -28.52
N HIS A 420 4.43 -4.90 -28.05
CA HIS A 420 4.34 -3.63 -28.77
C HIS A 420 4.97 -2.52 -27.92
N VAL A 421 5.92 -1.81 -28.51
CA VAL A 421 6.53 -0.62 -27.92
C VAL A 421 6.37 0.56 -28.88
N THR A 422 6.01 1.73 -28.37
CA THR A 422 5.96 2.94 -29.20
C THR A 422 7.36 3.39 -29.57
N VAL A 423 8.28 3.38 -28.61
CA VAL A 423 9.69 3.77 -28.81
C VAL A 423 10.60 2.69 -28.26
N LEU A 424 11.62 2.32 -29.03
CA LEU A 424 12.69 1.42 -28.61
C LEU A 424 14.03 2.13 -28.71
N LYS A 425 14.75 2.20 -27.59
CA LYS A 425 16.13 2.68 -27.53
C LYS A 425 17.01 1.60 -26.94
N SER A 426 18.05 1.21 -27.66
CA SER A 426 19.08 0.28 -27.19
C SER A 426 20.46 0.81 -27.53
N SER A 427 21.39 0.76 -26.58
CA SER A 427 22.81 1.05 -26.85
C SER A 427 23.61 -0.18 -27.26
N LYS A 428 23.01 -1.38 -27.32
CA LYS A 428 23.69 -2.60 -27.74
C LYS A 428 23.60 -2.79 -29.26
N ALA A 429 24.76 -2.95 -29.89
CA ALA A 429 24.84 -3.27 -31.32
C ALA A 429 24.00 -4.50 -31.68
N HIS A 430 23.31 -4.43 -32.82
CA HIS A 430 22.44 -5.49 -33.34
C HIS A 430 21.36 -5.97 -32.36
N LEU A 431 20.94 -5.13 -31.39
CA LEU A 431 19.88 -5.47 -30.44
C LEU A 431 20.14 -6.76 -29.64
N LYS A 432 21.41 -7.14 -29.43
CA LYS A 432 21.78 -8.41 -28.79
C LYS A 432 21.26 -8.59 -27.37
N ASN A 433 20.88 -7.49 -26.70
CA ASN A 433 20.27 -7.46 -25.38
C ASN A 433 18.76 -7.78 -25.38
N ILE A 434 18.13 -7.97 -26.53
CA ILE A 434 16.74 -8.41 -26.65
C ILE A 434 16.74 -9.88 -27.08
N LYS A 435 16.34 -10.76 -26.16
CA LYS A 435 16.17 -12.20 -26.39
C LYS A 435 14.70 -12.48 -26.67
N SER A 436 14.37 -12.62 -27.94
CA SER A 436 13.00 -12.75 -28.45
C SER A 436 12.29 -14.06 -28.07
N ASN A 437 13.03 -15.15 -27.85
CA ASN A 437 12.50 -16.48 -27.56
C ASN A 437 11.36 -16.89 -28.53
N GLY A 438 11.55 -16.64 -29.83
CA GLY A 438 10.59 -16.96 -30.88
C GLY A 438 9.46 -15.94 -31.06
N HIS A 439 9.40 -14.87 -30.27
CA HIS A 439 8.32 -13.89 -30.30
C HIS A 439 8.69 -12.60 -31.06
N ASN A 440 7.71 -12.01 -31.73
CA ASN A 440 7.89 -10.73 -32.39
C ASN A 440 7.71 -9.55 -31.43
N VAL A 441 8.51 -8.51 -31.65
CA VAL A 441 8.39 -7.20 -31.02
C VAL A 441 8.04 -6.20 -32.12
N TYR A 442 7.07 -5.33 -31.87
CA TYR A 442 6.65 -4.31 -32.81
C TYR A 442 7.04 -2.93 -32.31
N TYR A 443 7.44 -2.04 -33.22
CA TYR A 443 7.75 -0.64 -32.93
C TYR A 443 7.12 0.31 -33.93
N ASP A 444 6.69 1.48 -33.46
CA ASP A 444 6.08 2.51 -34.31
C ASP A 444 7.14 3.18 -35.20
N LYS A 445 7.10 2.89 -36.51
CA LYS A 445 8.06 3.45 -37.46
C LYS A 445 7.84 4.93 -37.75
N SER A 446 6.65 5.46 -37.43
CA SER A 446 6.32 6.87 -37.64
C SER A 446 6.88 7.77 -36.52
N ASN A 447 7.20 7.18 -35.37
CA ASN A 447 7.80 7.90 -34.26
C ASN A 447 9.26 8.28 -34.58
N SER A 448 9.59 9.57 -34.53
CA SER A 448 10.92 10.10 -34.88
C SER A 448 12.05 9.59 -33.98
N GLU A 449 11.75 9.17 -32.75
CA GLU A 449 12.72 8.56 -31.84
C GLU A 449 13.18 7.16 -32.31
N ASN A 450 12.45 6.54 -33.25
CA ASN A 450 12.82 5.27 -33.89
C ASN A 450 13.50 5.46 -35.26
N SER A 451 13.87 6.68 -35.66
CA SER A 451 14.53 6.97 -36.95
C SER A 451 15.77 6.10 -37.20
N TRP A 452 16.51 5.75 -36.15
CA TRP A 452 17.68 4.86 -36.20
C TRP A 452 17.38 3.43 -36.70
N LEU A 453 16.11 3.00 -36.65
CA LEU A 453 15.64 1.71 -37.16
C LEU A 453 15.22 1.77 -38.63
N ASN A 454 15.22 2.94 -39.27
CA ASN A 454 14.91 3.13 -40.70
C ASN A 454 13.60 2.46 -41.19
N GLY A 455 12.62 2.24 -40.30
CA GLY A 455 11.38 1.52 -40.63
C GLY A 455 11.57 0.07 -41.08
N LYS A 456 12.70 -0.58 -40.77
CA LYS A 456 13.04 -1.95 -41.22
C LYS A 456 12.65 -3.02 -40.20
N THR A 457 12.58 -4.26 -40.69
CA THR A 457 12.47 -5.44 -39.82
C THR A 457 13.86 -6.00 -39.52
N TYR A 458 14.11 -6.37 -38.27
CA TYR A 458 15.39 -6.93 -37.81
C TYR A 458 15.17 -8.30 -37.18
N SER A 459 16.03 -9.27 -37.48
CA SER A 459 16.07 -10.52 -36.73
C SER A 459 16.57 -10.27 -35.31
N LEU A 460 15.92 -10.88 -34.33
CA LEU A 460 16.33 -10.81 -32.92
C LEU A 460 16.93 -12.14 -32.49
N ASN A 461 17.81 -12.09 -31.48
CA ASN A 461 18.33 -13.28 -30.84
C ASN A 461 17.16 -14.13 -30.31
N GLY A 462 17.18 -15.45 -30.55
CA GLY A 462 16.11 -16.36 -30.13
C GLY A 462 15.01 -16.60 -31.16
N GLY A 463 15.13 -16.11 -32.41
CA GLY A 463 14.31 -16.55 -33.55
C GLY A 463 13.10 -15.66 -33.90
N GLY A 464 12.76 -14.69 -33.06
CA GLY A 464 11.74 -13.67 -33.37
C GLY A 464 12.29 -12.48 -34.16
N LYS A 465 11.42 -11.50 -34.43
CA LYS A 465 11.77 -10.30 -35.20
C LYS A 465 11.36 -9.02 -34.47
N LEU A 466 12.13 -7.94 -34.64
CA LEU A 466 11.69 -6.57 -34.40
C LEU A 466 11.05 -6.07 -35.70
N VAL A 467 9.75 -5.79 -35.69
CA VAL A 467 8.94 -5.47 -36.87
C VAL A 467 8.45 -4.03 -36.77
N ALA A 468 8.61 -3.29 -37.87
CA ALA A 468 8.04 -1.96 -38.01
C ALA A 468 6.51 -2.05 -38.15
N GLU A 469 5.77 -1.37 -37.28
CA GLU A 469 4.32 -1.14 -37.40
C GLU A 469 4.00 0.24 -37.96
#